data_AF-D9PLH5-F1
#
_entry.id   AF-D9PLH5-F1
#
_cell.length_a   1.000
_cell.length_b   1.000
_cell.length_c   1.000
_cell.angle_alpha   90.00
_cell.angle_beta   90.00
_cell.angle_gamma   90.00
#
_symmetry.space_group_name_H-M   'P 1'
#
loop_
_entity.id
_entity.type
_entity.pdbx_description
1 polymer ?
#
loop_
_entity_poly.entity_id
_entity_poly.type
_entity_poly.pdbx_seq_one_letter_code
_entity_poly.pdbx_strand_id
1 'polypeptide(L)' 'MVNKIKSPADLLAMAAKAKESIDLRSGAKEIKVTVHMGTCGIAAGARQVVVDFISEIADAKLDNVT' A
#
# COMPACT_ATOMS: atom_id res chain seq x y z
N MET A 1 9.60 -16.30 7.52
CA MET A 1 8.83 -17.32 8.28
C MET A 1 7.35 -17.00 8.13
N VAL A 2 6.54 -17.96 7.68
CA VAL A 2 5.09 -17.74 7.51
C VAL A 2 4.47 -17.69 8.91
N ASN A 3 3.96 -16.53 9.32
CA ASN A 3 3.18 -16.42 10.56
C ASN A 3 1.92 -17.28 10.38
N LYS A 4 1.89 -18.45 11.02
CA LYS A 4 0.68 -19.27 11.08
C LYS A 4 -0.37 -18.47 11.84
N ILE A 5 -1.50 -18.22 11.18
CA ILE A 5 -2.71 -17.66 11.80
C ILE A 5 -3.20 -18.70 12.81
N LYS A 6 -3.19 -18.36 14.11
CA LYS A 6 -3.59 -19.28 15.19
C LYS A 6 -4.95 -18.90 15.78
N SER A 7 -5.42 -17.68 15.55
CA SER A 7 -6.69 -17.19 16.06
C SER A 7 -7.33 -16.14 15.13
N PRO A 8 -8.65 -15.91 15.25
CA PRO A 8 -9.33 -14.81 14.56
C PRO A 8 -8.75 -13.42 14.91
N ALA A 9 -8.19 -13.26 16.12
CA ALA A 9 -7.54 -12.03 16.54
C ALA A 9 -6.28 -11.72 15.72
N ASP A 10 -5.53 -12.74 15.30
CA ASP A 10 -4.35 -12.57 14.45
C ASP A 10 -4.73 -12.01 13.07
N LEU A 11 -5.84 -12.49 12.50
CA LEU A 11 -6.37 -11.98 11.24
C LEU A 11 -6.78 -10.52 11.34
N LEU A 12 -7.48 -10.16 12.41
CA LEU A 12 -7.88 -8.78 12.69
C LEU A 12 -6.66 -7.86 12.82
N ALA A 13 -5.62 -8.31 13.54
CA ALA A 13 -4.38 -7.55 13.68
C ALA A 13 -3.65 -7.36 12.34
N MET A 14 -3.63 -8.38 11.48
CA MET A 14 -3.05 -8.27 10.13
C MET A 14 -3.85 -7.33 9.22
N ALA A 15 -5.18 -7.41 9.27
CA ALA A 15 -6.06 -6.51 8.53
C ALA A 15 -5.90 -5.06 9.00
N ALA A 16 -5.80 -4.82 10.31
CA ALA A 16 -5.55 -3.50 10.88
C ALA A 16 -4.21 -2.92 10.37
N LYS A 17 -3.11 -3.69 10.43
CA LYS A 17 -1.80 -3.25 9.90
C LYS A 17 -1.82 -2.94 8.41
N ALA A 18 -2.54 -3.75 7.62
CA ALA A 18 -2.70 -3.50 6.19
C ALA A 18 -3.51 -2.21 5.95
N LYS A 19 -4.54 -1.96 6.76
CA LYS A 19 -5.35 -0.74 6.69
C LYS A 19 -4.55 0.51 7.10
N GLU A 20 -3.79 0.45 8.19
CA GLU A 20 -2.90 1.55 8.62
C GLU A 20 -1.89 1.93 7.52
N SER A 21 -1.35 0.92 6.82
CA SER A 21 -0.43 1.15 5.69
C SER A 21 -1.09 1.88 4.51
N ILE A 22 -2.40 1.74 4.35
CA ILE A 22 -3.21 2.46 3.35
C ILE A 22 -3.55 3.86 3.86
N ASP A 23 -3.93 3.99 5.14
CA ASP A 23 -4.31 5.27 5.76
C ASP A 23 -3.15 6.27 5.81
N LEU A 24 -1.89 5.82 5.95
CA LEU A 24 -0.71 6.69 5.86
C LEU A 24 -0.56 7.41 4.51
N ARG A 25 -1.26 6.95 3.48
CA ARG A 25 -1.30 7.55 2.13
C ARG A 25 -2.60 8.29 1.89
N SER A 26 -3.48 8.40 2.89
CA SER A 26 -4.78 9.04 2.77
C SER A 26 -4.66 10.53 3.10
N GLY A 27 -4.88 11.38 2.11
CA GLY A 27 -4.80 12.84 2.24
C GLY A 27 -5.06 13.52 0.90
N ALA A 28 -5.78 14.63 0.90
CA ALA A 28 -6.01 15.41 -0.32
C ALA A 28 -4.72 16.15 -0.70
N LYS A 29 -3.92 15.52 -1.57
CA LYS A 29 -2.82 16.18 -2.25
C LYS A 29 -3.27 16.70 -3.61
N GLU A 30 -2.50 17.63 -4.16
CA GLU A 30 -2.78 18.25 -5.47
C GLU A 30 -2.88 17.18 -6.57
N ILE A 31 -2.01 16.16 -6.50
CA ILE A 31 -1.96 15.06 -7.46
C ILE A 31 -2.21 13.74 -6.74
N LYS A 32 -3.15 12.96 -7.29
CA LYS A 32 -3.52 11.63 -6.79
C LYS A 32 -3.30 10.58 -7.87
N VAL A 33 -2.44 9.61 -7.59
CA VAL A 33 -2.14 8.48 -8.48
C VAL A 33 -2.79 7.24 -7.89
N THR A 34 -3.60 6.56 -8.69
CA THR A 34 -4.29 5.33 -8.25
C THR A 34 -3.79 4.15 -9.08
N VAL A 35 -3.14 3.20 -8.41
CA VAL A 35 -2.73 1.93 -9.02
C VAL A 35 -3.84 0.90 -8.81
N HIS A 36 -4.44 0.43 -9.92
CA HIS A 36 -5.55 -0.53 -9.85
C HIS A 36 -5.03 -1.93 -9.53
N MET A 37 -5.20 -2.38 -8.29
CA MET A 37 -4.73 -3.69 -7.81
C MET A 37 -5.82 -4.77 -7.90
N GLY A 38 -6.50 -4.87 -9.04
CA GLY A 38 -7.39 -5.99 -9.35
C GLY A 38 -6.63 -7.30 -9.58
N THR A 39 -7.32 -8.39 -9.90
CA THR A 39 -6.70 -9.70 -10.18
C THR A 39 -5.62 -9.62 -11.27
N CYS A 40 -5.96 -9.04 -12.42
CA CYS A 40 -5.00 -8.81 -13.50
C CYS A 40 -3.91 -7.80 -13.13
N GLY A 41 -4.24 -6.76 -12.34
CA GLY A 41 -3.28 -5.76 -11.89
C GLY A 41 -2.21 -6.33 -10.96
N ILE A 42 -2.62 -7.17 -9.99
CA ILE A 42 -1.67 -7.85 -9.10
C ILE A 42 -0.80 -8.83 -9.90
N ALA A 43 -1.39 -9.58 -10.84
CA ALA A 43 -0.64 -10.49 -11.70
C ALA A 43 0.40 -9.74 -12.57
N ALA A 44 0.07 -8.52 -13.00
CA ALA A 44 0.98 -7.64 -13.74
C ALA A 44 2.01 -6.89 -12.85
N GLY A 45 2.01 -7.11 -11.53
CA GLY A 45 3.00 -6.53 -10.63
C GLY A 45 2.59 -5.21 -9.96
N ALA A 46 1.30 -4.88 -9.88
CA ALA A 46 0.82 -3.63 -9.28
C ALA A 46 1.32 -3.38 -7.84
N ARG A 47 1.63 -4.43 -7.07
CA ARG A 47 2.21 -4.29 -5.73
C ARG A 47 3.61 -3.67 -5.76
N GLN A 48 4.44 -4.10 -6.70
CA GLN A 48 5.81 -3.60 -6.87
C GLN A 48 5.77 -2.13 -7.31
N VAL A 49 4.90 -1.82 -8.28
CA VAL A 49 4.68 -0.44 -8.76
C VAL A 49 4.39 0.52 -7.60
N VAL A 50 3.53 0.13 -6.66
CA VAL A 50 3.20 0.96 -5.49
C VAL A 50 4.41 1.20 -4.58
N VAL A 51 5.25 0.18 -4.36
CA VAL A 51 6.45 0.30 -3.52
C VAL A 51 7.49 1.20 -4.17
N ASP A 52 7.73 1.00 -5.47
CA ASP A 52 8.70 1.78 -6.23
C ASP A 52 8.26 3.24 -6.34
N PHE A 53 6.97 3.48 -6.60
CA PHE A 53 6.40 4.82 -6.65
C PHE A 53 6.61 5.59 -5.34
N ILE A 54 6.38 4.95 -4.19
CA ILE A 54 6.58 5.60 -2.87
C ILE A 54 8.06 5.91 -2.61
N SER A 55 8.94 5.03 -3.05
CA SER A 55 10.38 5.24 -2.90
C SER A 55 10.85 6.42 -3.76
N GLU A 56 10.40 6.47 -5.01
CA GLU A 56 10.77 7.53 -5.96
C GLU A 56 10.23 8.91 -5.53
N ILE A 57 8.98 9.01 -5.07
CA ILE A 57 8.45 10.29 -4.57
C ILE A 57 9.19 10.77 -3.32
N ALA A 58 9.66 9.84 -2.47
CA ALA A 58 10.44 10.18 -1.28
C ALA A 58 11.85 10.66 -1.68
N ASP A 59 12.50 9.99 -2.63
CA ASP A 59 13.82 10.37 -3.15
C ASP A 59 13.78 11.71 -3.90
N ALA A 60 12.72 11.94 -4.67
CA ALA A 60 12.44 13.21 -5.35
C ALA A 60 11.96 14.33 -4.40
N LYS A 61 11.72 14.01 -3.12
CA LYS A 61 11.23 14.94 -2.08
C LYS A 61 9.92 15.64 -2.46
N LEU A 62 9.04 14.91 -3.13
CA LEU A 62 7.73 15.42 -3.55
C LEU A 62 6.70 15.24 -2.43
N ASP A 63 6.13 16.33 -1.96
CA ASP A 63 5.11 16.36 -0.92
C ASP A 63 3.69 16.57 -1.48
N ASN A 64 3.55 16.96 -2.75
CA ASN A 64 2.27 17.24 -3.42
C ASN A 64 1.63 16.07 -4.18
N VAL A 65 2.22 14.86 -4.14
CA VAL A 65 1.71 13.65 -4.81
C VAL A 65 1.48 12.50 -3.82
N THR A 66 0.38 11.77 -3.99
CA THR A 66 0.00 10.57 -3.22
C THR A 66 -0.43 9.45 -4.16
#